data_AF-A0A2D4H9G8-F1
#
_entry.id   AF-A0A2D4H9G8-F1
#
_cell.length_a   1.000
_cell.length_b   1.000
_cell.length_c   1.000
_cell.angle_alpha   90.00
_cell.angle_beta   90.00
_cell.angle_gamma   90.00
#
_symmetry.space_group_name_H-M   'P 1'
#
loop_
_entity.id
_entity.type
_entity.pdbx_description
1 polymer ?
#
loop_
_entity_poly.entity_id
_entity_poly.type
_entity_poly.pdbx_seq_one_letter_code
_entity_poly.pdbx_strand_id
1 'polypeptide(L)'
;MNILFTGEERDLIRKAAMTSWDNKHPPTGNNGGPTGEQKFALQKPNWQSNNEQDRRHMEDLREIITEGVKEAVPKNQNLNKAFEIYQDKDEALTTFLQRLKDHMRKYSGRCSNRRIAEI
;
A
#
# COMPACT_ATOMS: atom_id res chain seq x y z
N MET A 1 -16.37 3.85 5.84
CA MET A 1 -15.90 3.13 4.63
C MET A 1 -17.00 2.84 3.61
N ASN A 2 -18.26 2.59 4.01
CA ASN A 2 -19.33 2.09 3.10
C ASN A 2 -19.83 3.08 2.01
N ILE A 3 -19.40 4.35 2.03
CA ILE A 3 -19.88 5.36 1.09
C ILE A 3 -18.99 5.46 -0.15
N LEU A 4 -17.69 5.15 0.00
CA LEU A 4 -16.67 5.41 -1.02
C LEU A 4 -16.18 4.14 -1.74
N PHE A 5 -16.34 2.98 -1.12
CA PHE A 5 -15.75 1.73 -1.59
C PHE A 5 -16.79 0.60 -1.58
N THR A 6 -16.67 -0.29 -2.56
CA THR A 6 -17.45 -1.53 -2.65
C THR A 6 -17.11 -2.50 -1.50
N GLY A 7 -17.85 -3.62 -1.38
CA GLY A 7 -17.49 -4.69 -0.44
C GLY A 7 -16.08 -5.23 -0.66
N GLU A 8 -15.78 -5.59 -1.91
CA GLU A 8 -14.51 -6.17 -2.29
C GLU A 8 -13.33 -5.21 -2.08
N GLU A 9 -13.47 -3.94 -2.47
CA GLU A 9 -12.44 -2.93 -2.23
C GLU A 9 -12.17 -2.72 -0.73
N ARG A 10 -13.21 -2.76 0.11
CA ARG A 10 -13.04 -2.67 1.57
C ARG A 10 -12.25 -3.85 2.12
N ASP A 11 -12.49 -5.06 1.63
CA ASP A 11 -11.75 -6.25 2.05
C ASP A 11 -10.28 -6.18 1.60
N LEU A 12 -10.02 -5.69 0.38
CA LEU A 12 -8.66 -5.44 -0.12
C LEU A 12 -7.94 -4.37 0.70
N ILE A 13 -8.59 -3.23 0.95
CA ILE A 13 -8.07 -2.15 1.80
C ILE A 13 -7.73 -2.69 3.18
N ARG A 14 -8.64 -3.45 3.80
CA ARG A 14 -8.41 -4.04 5.12
C ARG A 14 -7.21 -4.97 5.12
N LYS A 15 -7.11 -5.88 4.15
CA LYS A 15 -5.99 -6.82 4.05
C LYS A 15 -4.66 -6.07 3.90
N ALA A 16 -4.61 -5.08 3.02
CA ALA A 16 -3.43 -4.25 2.80
C ALA A 16 -3.06 -3.42 4.05
N ALA A 17 -4.05 -2.89 4.75
CA ALA A 17 -3.89 -2.14 5.99
C ALA A 17 -3.21 -2.99 7.07
N MET A 18 -3.73 -4.21 7.30
CA MET A 18 -3.20 -5.14 8.29
C MET A 18 -1.77 -5.57 7.94
N THR A 19 -1.52 -5.94 6.68
CA THR A 19 -0.16 -6.29 6.22
C THR A 19 0.82 -5.13 6.38
N SER A 20 0.42 -3.90 6.06
CA SER A 20 1.27 -2.71 6.22
C SER A 20 1.60 -2.45 7.70
N TRP A 21 0.61 -2.61 8.59
CA TRP A 21 0.79 -2.47 10.02
C TRP A 21 1.76 -3.50 10.60
N ASP A 22 1.55 -4.77 10.30
CA ASP A 22 2.37 -5.88 10.81
C ASP A 22 3.83 -5.76 10.33
N ASN A 23 4.04 -5.28 9.10
CA ASN A 23 5.38 -5.00 8.57
C ASN A 23 6.10 -3.86 9.31
N LYS A 24 5.36 -2.82 9.74
CA LYS A 24 5.92 -1.69 10.50
C LYS A 24 6.12 -2.03 11.98
N HIS A 25 5.33 -2.96 12.51
CA HIS A 25 5.33 -3.36 13.92
C HIS A 25 5.56 -4.88 14.04
N PRO A 26 6.78 -5.37 13.70
CA PRO A 26 7.08 -6.79 13.84
C PRO A 26 6.92 -7.22 15.31
N PRO A 27 6.42 -8.44 15.57
CA PRO A 27 6.25 -8.94 16.93
C PRO A 27 7.61 -8.98 17.63
N THR A 28 7.85 -8.03 18.51
CA THR A 28 9.08 -7.94 19.30
C THR A 28 8.94 -8.80 20.55
N GLY A 29 9.57 -9.98 20.55
CA GLY A 29 9.65 -10.88 21.71
C GLY A 29 8.37 -11.68 22.01
N ASN A 30 8.33 -12.29 23.21
CA ASN A 30 7.29 -13.27 23.60
C ASN A 30 5.87 -12.69 23.78
N ASN A 31 5.72 -11.37 23.78
CA ASN A 31 4.44 -10.68 23.97
C ASN A 31 4.03 -9.86 22.72
N GLY A 32 4.34 -10.39 21.52
CA GLY A 32 4.11 -9.77 20.20
C GLY A 32 3.21 -8.54 20.19
N GLY A 33 3.77 -7.40 19.74
CA GLY A 33 3.05 -6.12 19.67
C GLY A 33 1.69 -6.23 18.97
N PRO A 34 0.81 -5.22 19.16
CA PRO A 34 -0.58 -5.36 18.75
C PRO A 34 -0.68 -5.59 17.24
N THR A 35 -1.37 -6.66 16.86
CA THR A 35 -1.50 -7.06 15.45
C THR A 35 -2.39 -6.09 14.69
N GLY A 36 -2.27 -6.08 13.35
CA GLY A 36 -3.16 -5.30 12.50
C GLY A 36 -4.64 -5.62 12.74
N GLU A 37 -4.98 -6.86 13.09
CA GLU A 37 -6.35 -7.27 13.46
C GLU A 37 -6.84 -6.60 14.75
N GLN A 38 -5.98 -6.46 15.76
CA GLN A 38 -6.34 -5.79 17.01
C GLN A 38 -6.52 -4.28 16.83
N LYS A 39 -5.77 -3.68 15.90
CA LYS A 39 -5.83 -2.23 15.62
C LYS A 39 -6.92 -1.86 14.62
N PHE A 40 -7.24 -2.72 13.67
CA PHE A 40 -8.35 -2.53 12.74
C PHE A 40 -9.66 -3.05 13.34
N ALA A 41 -10.22 -2.30 14.28
CA ALA A 41 -11.46 -2.69 14.96
C ALA A 41 -12.63 -2.82 13.95
N LEU A 42 -13.25 -4.01 13.91
CA LEU A 42 -14.44 -4.29 13.08
C LEU A 42 -15.68 -3.54 13.55
N GLN A 43 -15.74 -3.27 14.86
CA GLN A 43 -16.80 -2.52 15.50
C GLN A 43 -16.28 -1.15 15.91
N LYS A 44 -17.16 -0.16 15.92
CA LYS A 44 -16.82 1.18 16.39
C LYS A 44 -16.41 1.11 17.87
N PRO A 45 -15.15 1.39 18.22
CA PRO A 45 -14.71 1.39 19.61
C PRO A 45 -15.29 2.60 20.34
N ASN A 46 -15.47 2.49 21.66
CA ASN A 46 -16.00 3.56 22.51
C ASN A 46 -14.93 4.58 22.93
N TRP A 47 -14.01 4.92 22.01
CA TRP A 47 -12.88 5.81 22.28
C TRP A 47 -13.34 7.25 22.54
N GLN A 48 -12.84 7.84 23.62
CA GLN A 48 -13.12 9.20 24.02
C GLN A 48 -11.99 10.14 23.59
N SER A 49 -12.32 11.23 22.90
CA SER A 49 -11.30 12.18 22.42
C SER A 49 -10.52 12.86 23.55
N ASN A 50 -11.09 12.92 24.76
CA ASN A 50 -10.45 13.54 25.92
C ASN A 50 -9.46 12.61 26.62
N ASN A 51 -9.46 11.32 26.30
CA ASN A 51 -8.53 10.36 26.83
C ASN A 51 -7.32 10.25 25.88
N GLU A 52 -6.11 10.43 26.41
CA GLU A 52 -4.89 10.42 25.60
C GLU A 52 -4.64 9.06 24.92
N GLN A 53 -4.90 7.96 25.61
CA GLN A 53 -4.73 6.62 25.07
C GLN A 53 -5.71 6.37 23.93
N ASP A 54 -6.97 6.76 24.09
CA ASP A 54 -7.99 6.67 23.06
C ASP A 54 -7.64 7.53 21.84
N ARG A 55 -7.06 8.72 22.05
CA ARG A 55 -6.57 9.56 20.95
C ARG A 55 -5.45 8.87 20.16
N ARG A 56 -4.49 8.22 20.83
CA ARG A 56 -3.45 7.43 20.15
C ARG A 56 -4.06 6.30 19.33
N HIS A 57 -5.07 5.61 19.87
CA HIS A 57 -5.78 4.59 19.12
C HIS A 57 -6.52 5.14 17.87
N MET A 58 -7.10 6.34 17.96
CA MET A 58 -7.69 7.02 16.79
C MET A 58 -6.63 7.38 15.74
N GLU A 59 -5.45 7.82 16.16
CA GLU A 59 -4.33 8.14 15.27
C GLU A 59 -3.81 6.89 14.55
N ASP A 60 -3.61 5.79 15.30
CA ASP A 60 -3.24 4.48 14.73
C ASP A 60 -4.29 4.00 13.70
N LEU A 61 -5.57 4.11 14.03
CA LEU A 61 -6.66 3.72 13.14
C LEU A 61 -6.69 4.58 11.86
N ARG A 62 -6.39 5.87 11.97
CA ARG A 62 -6.28 6.75 10.80
C ARG A 62 -5.09 6.36 9.93
N GLU A 63 -3.94 6.06 10.52
CA GLU A 63 -2.75 5.64 9.79
C GLU A 63 -2.99 4.33 9.06
N ILE A 64 -3.48 3.29 9.75
CA ILE A 64 -3.71 1.97 9.17
C ILE A 64 -4.71 2.04 8.00
N ILE A 65 -5.80 2.81 8.13
CA ILE A 65 -6.77 3.02 7.03
C ILE A 65 -6.12 3.75 5.86
N THR A 66 -5.35 4.81 6.12
CA THR A 66 -4.71 5.61 5.06
C THR A 66 -3.73 4.78 4.26
N GLU A 67 -2.92 3.96 4.93
CA GLU A 67 -1.97 3.05 4.29
C GLU A 67 -2.69 1.91 3.57
N GLY A 68 -3.74 1.35 4.16
CA GLY A 68 -4.58 0.35 3.51
C GLY A 68 -5.16 0.82 2.18
N VAL A 69 -5.68 2.06 2.13
CA VAL A 69 -6.19 2.66 0.90
C VAL A 69 -5.06 2.85 -0.11
N LYS A 70 -3.91 3.40 0.29
CA LYS A 70 -2.77 3.61 -0.62
C LYS A 70 -2.26 2.32 -1.24
N GLU A 71 -2.27 1.22 -0.48
CA GLU A 71 -1.72 -0.06 -0.91
C GLU A 71 -2.74 -0.93 -1.65
N ALA A 72 -4.03 -0.81 -1.33
CA ALA A 72 -5.10 -1.56 -2.01
C ALA A 72 -5.60 -0.88 -3.28
N VAL A 73 -5.51 0.46 -3.38
CA VAL A 73 -5.74 1.13 -4.67
C VAL A 73 -4.68 0.62 -5.63
N PRO A 74 -5.06 -0.11 -6.71
CA PRO A 74 -4.09 -0.52 -7.70
C PRO A 74 -3.41 0.75 -8.20
N LYS A 75 -2.08 0.83 -8.00
CA LYS A 75 -1.27 1.92 -8.58
C LYS A 75 -1.42 1.80 -10.08
N ASN A 76 -2.40 2.53 -10.64
CA ASN A 76 -2.94 2.39 -12.00
C ASN A 76 -1.90 1.79 -12.94
N GLN A 77 -1.95 0.46 -13.11
CA GLN A 77 -1.05 -0.26 -14.00
C GLN A 77 -1.53 0.04 -15.41
N ASN A 78 -1.00 1.10 -16.00
CA ASN A 78 -1.33 1.43 -17.37
C ASN A 78 -0.32 0.76 -18.29
N LEU A 79 -0.49 -0.56 -18.48
CA LEU A 79 0.40 -1.36 -19.32
C LEU A 79 0.39 -0.85 -20.77
N ASN A 80 -0.77 -0.40 -21.27
CA ASN A 80 -0.86 0.24 -22.58
C ASN A 80 0.11 1.42 -22.68
N LYS A 81 0.10 2.32 -21.68
CA LYS A 81 1.00 3.46 -21.62
C LYS A 81 2.46 3.07 -21.33
N ALA A 82 2.69 1.96 -20.64
CA ALA A 82 4.03 1.43 -20.39
C ALA A 82 4.72 0.96 -21.68
N PHE A 83 3.96 0.38 -22.61
CA PHE A 83 4.42 -0.06 -23.93
C PHE A 83 4.22 0.97 -25.06
N GLU A 84 3.63 2.13 -24.77
CA GLU A 84 3.44 3.25 -25.71
C GLU A 84 4.76 4.02 -25.95
N ILE A 85 5.83 3.30 -26.28
CA ILE A 85 7.10 3.86 -26.75
C ILE A 85 7.64 3.01 -27.89
N TYR A 86 8.33 3.66 -28.81
CA TYR A 86 8.98 3.03 -29.94
C TYR A 86 10.41 3.54 -30.05
N GLN A 87 11.30 2.71 -30.58
CA GLN A 87 12.68 3.10 -30.87
C GLN A 87 12.68 3.98 -32.13
N ASP A 88 13.26 5.17 -32.03
CA ASP A 88 13.43 6.03 -33.20
C ASP A 88 14.51 5.47 -34.14
N LYS A 89 14.44 5.82 -35.43
CA LYS A 89 15.34 5.26 -36.46
C LYS A 89 16.81 5.53 -36.20
N ASP A 90 17.12 6.67 -35.58
CA ASP A 90 18.48 7.12 -35.27
C ASP A 90 18.81 6.97 -33.77
N GLU A 91 17.91 6.37 -32.98
CA GLU A 91 18.12 6.17 -31.55
C GLU A 91 18.98 4.94 -31.28
N ALA A 92 20.10 5.15 -30.58
CA ALA A 92 20.93 4.05 -30.10
C ALA A 92 20.11 3.10 -29.20
N LEU A 93 20.30 1.80 -29.38
CA LEU A 93 19.59 0.77 -28.62
C LEU A 93 19.70 0.95 -27.10
N THR A 94 20.86 1.42 -26.62
CA THR A 94 21.10 1.70 -25.20
C THR A 94 20.20 2.82 -24.67
N THR A 95 20.00 3.88 -25.45
CA THR A 95 19.11 5.00 -25.10
C THR A 95 17.65 4.55 -25.07
N PHE A 96 17.23 3.76 -26.06
CA PHE A 96 15.88 3.20 -26.10
C PHE A 96 15.60 2.29 -24.89
N LEU A 97 16.53 1.39 -24.54
CA LEU A 97 16.38 0.52 -23.38
C LEU A 97 16.27 1.28 -22.06
N GLN A 98 17.01 2.39 -21.93
CA GLN A 98 16.92 3.24 -20.75
C GLN A 98 15.53 3.90 -20.64
N ARG A 99 15.02 4.46 -21.74
CA ARG A 99 13.64 5.00 -21.82
C ARG A 99 12.59 3.94 -21.50
N LEU A 100 12.72 2.73 -22.04
CA LEU A 100 11.82 1.61 -21.77
C LEU A 100 11.76 1.27 -20.29
N LYS A 101 12.93 1.19 -19.64
CA LYS A 101 13.01 0.95 -18.20
C LYS A 101 12.31 2.04 -17.40
N ASP A 102 12.50 3.31 -17.77
CA ASP A 102 11.88 4.44 -17.09
C ASP A 102 10.35 4.49 -17.30
N HIS A 103 9.87 4.19 -18.50
CA HIS A 103 8.44 4.09 -18.80
C HIS A 103 7.76 2.94 -18.06
N MET A 104 8.41 1.77 -18.04
CA MET A 104 7.95 0.63 -17.25
C MET A 104 7.92 0.96 -15.77
N ARG A 105 8.93 1.66 -15.23
CA ARG A 105 8.92 2.10 -13.82
C ARG A 105 7.76 3.06 -13.52
N LYS A 106 7.44 3.94 -14.47
CA LYS A 106 6.39 4.96 -14.32
C LYS A 106 4.97 4.39 -14.39
N TYR A 107 4.73 3.37 -15.23
CA TYR A 107 3.37 2.93 -15.55
C TYR A 107 3.05 1.45 -15.23
N SER A 108 4.04 0.61 -14.89
CA SER A 108 3.78 -0.80 -14.53
C SER A 108 3.22 -1.01 -13.12
N GLY A 109 3.00 0.08 -12.36
CA GLY A 109 2.50 0.05 -10.97
C GLY A 109 3.43 -0.65 -9.97
N ARG A 110 4.59 -1.16 -10.39
CA ARG A 110 5.62 -1.63 -9.47
C ARG A 110 6.33 -0.43 -8.87
N CYS A 111 5.86 0.03 -7.71
CA CYS A 111 6.75 0.74 -6.80
C CYS A 111 7.98 -0.14 -6.57
N SER A 112 9.15 0.32 -7.04
CA SER A 112 10.46 -0.23 -6.68
C SER A 112 10.64 -0.10 -5.17
N ASN A 113 10.07 -1.03 -4.40
CA ASN A 113 10.47 -1.35 -3.02
C ASN A 113 9.79 -2.60 -2.47
N ARG A 114 9.25 -3.50 -3.31
CA ARG A 114 9.12 -4.89 -2.88
C ARG A 114 10.54 -5.47 -2.95
N ARG A 115 11.25 -5.47 -1.82
CA ARG A 115 12.42 -6.35 -1.62
C ARG A 115 11.92 -7.74 -1.98
N ILE A 116 12.30 -8.19 -3.17
CA ILE A 116 12.22 -9.60 -3.51
C ILE A 116 13.21 -10.20 -2.53
N ALA A 117 12.70 -10.88 -1.50
CA ALA A 117 13.55 -11.73 -0.68
C ALA A 117 14.25 -12.67 -1.67
N GLU A 118 15.58 -12.61 -1.63
CA GLU A 118 16.46 -13.47 -2.40
C GLU A 118 16.04 -14.92 -2.14
N ILE A 119 15.78 -15.65 -3.23
CA ILE A 119 15.68 -17.12 -3.23
C ILE A 119 17.07 -17.63 -3.58
#